data_AF-A0A951ECU9-F1
#
_entry.id   AF-A0A951ECU9-F1
#
_cell.length_a   1.000
_cell.length_b   1.000
_cell.length_c   1.000
_cell.angle_alpha   90.00
_cell.angle_beta   90.00
_cell.angle_gamma   90.00
#
_symmetry.space_group_name_H-M   'P 1'
#
loop_
_entity.id
_entity.type
_entity.pdbx_description
1 polymer ?
#
loop_
_entity_poly.entity_id
_entity_poly.type
_entity_poly.pdbx_seq_one_letter_code
_entity_poly.pdbx_strand_id
1 'polypeptide(L)'
;MANLVYTRVSTDEQSTLRQTHVLTEAGLTPGTAGVRFFSDPATSSKIPALDRAGFQKLAGYARPGDTLNVSELYRLCRDLHDILAVRTWCQQHEVKLCVLSGALSGITDLAAADATTTMLVNVLISVGQFQRDLQNELTREGLAAAWANGAKSGRRPQVAQLGVVDDVRKAFRTGASIAALARQHSVSRGAIRTAVADLLPNRPQRPMATPETELVIVVEMPGKIARHLRENAGLGDVERQALQQARTVRRGQGYSVHVTATPQVHQALLHAAGALNAEGASSADHKAYRIYQERLNKTALCRIGLGS
;
A
#
# COMPACT_ATOMS: atom_id res chain seq x y z
N MET A 1 13.46 -33.12 20.86
CA MET A 1 13.09 -32.39 19.64
C MET A 1 11.68 -32.81 19.29
N ALA A 2 10.73 -31.88 19.32
CA ALA A 2 9.35 -32.09 18.96
C ALA A 2 9.08 -31.54 17.54
N ASN A 3 8.12 -32.15 16.86
CA ASN A 3 7.56 -31.64 15.61
C ASN A 3 6.34 -30.78 15.94
N LEU A 4 6.49 -29.48 15.81
CA LEU A 4 5.42 -28.51 16.01
C LEU A 4 4.73 -28.30 14.66
N VAL A 5 3.49 -28.70 14.55
CA VAL A 5 2.69 -28.52 13.34
C VAL A 5 1.80 -27.30 13.51
N TYR A 6 1.93 -26.34 12.60
CA TYR A 6 1.05 -25.18 12.56
C TYR A 6 0.10 -25.28 11.36
N THR A 7 -1.20 -25.15 11.62
CA THR A 7 -2.24 -25.13 10.58
C THR A 7 -3.09 -23.86 10.66
N ARG A 8 -3.52 -23.37 9.51
CA ARG A 8 -4.49 -22.29 9.43
C ARG A 8 -5.73 -22.82 8.72
N VAL A 9 -6.84 -22.83 9.42
CA VAL A 9 -8.12 -23.36 8.93
C VAL A 9 -8.98 -22.16 8.52
N SER A 10 -9.17 -21.95 7.21
CA SER A 10 -10.18 -21.00 6.75
C SER A 10 -11.56 -21.66 6.78
N THR A 11 -12.62 -20.89 6.56
CA THR A 11 -13.99 -21.42 6.40
C THR A 11 -14.19 -22.28 5.15
N ASP A 12 -13.15 -22.52 4.36
CA ASP A 12 -13.19 -23.33 3.15
C ASP A 12 -12.73 -24.77 3.44
N GLU A 13 -13.68 -25.71 3.40
CA GLU A 13 -13.47 -27.14 3.65
C GLU A 13 -12.47 -27.78 2.66
N GLN A 14 -12.46 -27.35 1.39
CA GLN A 14 -11.52 -27.88 0.39
C GLN A 14 -10.08 -27.55 0.74
N SER A 15 -9.86 -26.35 1.29
CA SER A 15 -8.52 -25.89 1.68
C SER A 15 -7.95 -26.65 2.88
N THR A 16 -8.82 -27.23 3.70
CA THR A 16 -8.47 -27.99 4.91
C THR A 16 -8.06 -29.41 4.56
N LEU A 17 -8.78 -30.05 3.63
CA LEU A 17 -8.47 -31.41 3.16
C LEU A 17 -7.05 -31.53 2.57
N ARG A 18 -6.64 -30.58 1.73
CA ARG A 18 -5.28 -30.55 1.17
C ARG A 18 -4.21 -30.45 2.26
N GLN A 19 -4.45 -29.61 3.26
CA GLN A 19 -3.54 -29.40 4.39
C GLN A 19 -3.34 -30.70 5.17
N THR A 20 -4.45 -31.37 5.50
CA THR A 20 -4.43 -32.64 6.22
C THR A 20 -3.73 -33.74 5.42
N HIS A 21 -3.94 -33.79 4.11
CA HIS A 21 -3.31 -34.78 3.25
C HIS A 21 -1.78 -34.67 3.26
N VAL A 22 -1.23 -33.48 3.02
CA VAL A 22 0.22 -33.22 3.03
C VAL A 22 0.84 -33.55 4.40
N LEU A 23 0.16 -33.20 5.49
CA LEU A 23 0.61 -33.54 6.85
C LEU A 23 0.61 -35.04 7.11
N THR A 24 -0.39 -35.76 6.59
CA THR A 24 -0.51 -37.21 6.72
C THR A 24 0.60 -37.92 5.93
N GLU A 25 0.88 -37.48 4.70
CA GLU A 25 1.99 -38.01 3.89
C GLU A 25 3.35 -37.82 4.58
N ALA A 26 3.53 -36.72 5.32
CA ALA A 26 4.72 -36.47 6.13
C ALA A 26 4.76 -37.25 7.46
N GLY A 27 3.76 -38.09 7.77
CA GLY A 27 3.65 -38.81 9.04
C GLY A 27 3.33 -37.93 10.25
N LEU A 28 2.96 -36.67 10.01
CA LEU A 28 2.62 -35.68 11.02
C LEU A 28 1.11 -35.70 11.24
N THR A 29 0.62 -36.70 11.96
CA THR A 29 -0.80 -36.85 12.32
C THR A 29 -1.07 -36.58 13.81
N PRO A 30 -2.28 -36.13 14.17
CA PRO A 30 -2.65 -35.97 15.57
C PRO A 30 -2.53 -37.30 16.33
N GLY A 31 -1.86 -37.28 17.49
CA GLY A 31 -1.64 -38.47 18.30
C GLY A 31 -0.28 -39.14 18.10
N THR A 32 0.49 -38.76 17.07
CA THR A 32 1.87 -39.24 16.89
C THR A 32 2.78 -38.73 18.00
N ALA A 33 3.59 -39.64 18.57
CA ALA A 33 4.53 -39.31 19.63
C ALA A 33 5.52 -38.23 19.16
N GLY A 34 5.70 -37.18 19.97
CA GLY A 34 6.58 -36.05 19.63
C GLY A 34 5.99 -35.03 18.65
N VAL A 35 4.73 -35.19 18.20
CA VAL A 35 4.03 -34.21 17.36
C VAL A 35 3.05 -33.38 18.21
N ARG A 36 3.02 -32.07 17.96
CA ARG A 36 2.10 -31.13 18.62
C ARG A 36 1.45 -30.21 17.58
N PHE A 37 0.13 -30.09 17.64
CA PHE A 37 -0.63 -29.30 16.68
C PHE A 37 -1.06 -27.97 17.31
N PHE A 38 -0.89 -26.90 16.55
CA PHE A 38 -1.38 -25.57 16.86
C PHE A 38 -2.16 -25.06 15.66
N SER A 39 -3.35 -24.52 15.90
CA SER A 39 -4.22 -24.08 14.81
C SER A 39 -4.84 -22.71 15.10
N ASP A 40 -5.01 -21.94 14.03
CA ASP A 40 -5.75 -20.68 14.03
C ASP A 40 -6.97 -20.80 13.10
N PRO A 41 -8.17 -21.11 13.66
CA PRO A 41 -9.40 -21.22 12.89
C PRO A 41 -9.94 -19.84 12.52
N ALA A 42 -10.57 -19.74 11.33
CA ALA A 42 -11.24 -18.54 10.81
C ALA A 42 -10.38 -17.27 10.82
N THR A 43 -9.06 -17.40 10.89
CA THR A 43 -8.15 -16.28 11.07
C THR A 43 -7.80 -15.67 9.72
N SER A 44 -8.06 -14.37 9.58
CA SER A 44 -7.74 -13.61 8.38
C SER A 44 -6.24 -13.67 8.10
N SER A 45 -5.87 -13.92 6.85
CA SER A 45 -4.47 -13.83 6.40
C SER A 45 -3.87 -12.43 6.61
N LYS A 46 -4.70 -11.42 6.93
CA LYS A 46 -4.24 -10.05 7.22
C LYS A 46 -3.48 -9.92 8.54
N ILE A 47 -3.66 -10.87 9.47
CA ILE A 47 -2.97 -10.85 10.77
C ILE A 47 -1.60 -11.51 10.56
N PRO A 48 -0.48 -10.83 10.89
CA PRO A 48 0.86 -11.41 10.83
C PRO A 48 0.93 -12.72 11.60
N ALA A 49 1.73 -13.67 11.12
CA ALA A 49 1.79 -15.02 11.70
C ALA A 49 2.08 -15.00 13.20
N LEU A 50 3.04 -14.17 13.63
CA LEU A 50 3.48 -14.06 15.02
C LEU A 50 2.41 -13.47 15.97
N ASP A 51 1.46 -12.71 15.43
CA ASP A 51 0.40 -12.06 16.22
C ASP A 51 -0.84 -12.95 16.42
N ARG A 52 -0.85 -14.15 15.81
CA ARG A 52 -1.99 -15.07 15.90
C ARG A 52 -1.97 -15.86 17.19
N ALA A 53 -3.14 -16.07 17.78
CA ALA A 53 -3.26 -16.73 19.08
C ALA A 53 -2.74 -18.18 19.06
N GLY A 54 -2.97 -18.93 17.97
CA GLY A 54 -2.44 -20.28 17.78
C GLY A 54 -0.93 -20.28 17.63
N PHE A 55 -0.36 -19.34 16.88
CA PHE A 55 1.09 -19.17 16.77
C PHE A 55 1.72 -18.77 18.12
N GLN A 56 1.12 -17.86 18.88
CA GLN A 56 1.62 -17.49 20.21
C GLN A 56 1.65 -18.68 21.18
N LYS A 57 0.65 -19.56 21.12
CA LYS A 57 0.67 -20.82 21.88
C LYS A 57 1.80 -21.75 21.44
N LEU A 58 2.05 -21.83 20.13
CA LEU A 58 3.20 -22.57 19.59
C LEU A 58 4.50 -21.99 20.11
N ALA A 59 4.65 -20.66 20.05
CA ALA A 59 5.84 -19.95 20.49
C ALA A 59 6.11 -20.15 21.99
N GLY A 60 5.05 -20.18 22.82
CA GLY A 60 5.19 -20.48 24.25
C GLY A 60 5.54 -21.94 24.57
N TYR A 61 5.29 -22.86 23.64
CA TYR A 61 5.63 -24.28 23.79
C TYR A 61 7.03 -24.62 23.22
N ALA A 62 7.43 -23.92 22.16
CA ALA A 62 8.62 -24.21 21.38
C ALA A 62 9.89 -24.17 22.23
N ARG A 63 10.78 -25.13 21.97
CA ARG A 63 12.11 -25.22 22.60
C ARG A 63 13.21 -25.22 21.54
N PRO A 64 14.43 -24.79 21.90
CA PRO A 64 15.60 -24.94 21.04
C PRO A 64 15.73 -26.37 20.51
N GLY A 65 15.90 -26.50 19.19
CA GLY A 65 15.98 -27.78 18.48
C GLY A 65 14.62 -28.38 18.07
N ASP A 66 13.49 -27.75 18.33
CA ASP A 66 12.21 -28.18 17.78
C ASP A 66 12.10 -27.83 16.27
N THR A 67 11.20 -28.51 15.57
CA THR A 67 10.93 -28.27 14.15
C THR A 67 9.51 -27.77 13.95
N LEU A 68 9.37 -26.54 13.45
CA LEU A 68 8.11 -25.97 12.98
C LEU A 68 7.81 -26.48 11.57
N ASN A 69 6.79 -27.32 11.45
CA ASN A 69 6.30 -27.89 10.21
C ASN A 69 5.02 -27.18 9.78
N VAL A 70 5.00 -26.73 8.53
CA VAL A 70 3.81 -26.16 7.89
C VAL A 70 3.56 -26.83 6.55
N SER A 71 2.30 -27.03 6.18
CA SER A 71 1.97 -27.68 4.90
C SER A 71 2.49 -26.83 3.72
N GLU A 72 2.29 -25.51 3.77
CA GLU A 72 2.64 -24.57 2.71
C GLU A 72 3.01 -23.22 3.35
N LEU A 73 4.05 -22.57 2.84
CA LEU A 73 4.53 -21.31 3.40
C LEU A 73 3.46 -20.19 3.35
N TYR A 74 2.72 -20.10 2.25
CA TYR A 74 1.68 -19.08 2.06
C TYR A 74 0.44 -19.26 2.94
N ARG A 75 0.34 -20.38 3.67
CA ARG A 75 -0.71 -20.59 4.69
C ARG A 75 -0.29 -20.06 6.06
N LEU A 76 1.02 -20.03 6.30
CA LEU A 76 1.62 -19.40 7.47
C LEU A 76 1.75 -17.88 7.24
N CYS A 77 2.43 -17.48 6.18
CA CYS A 77 2.81 -16.09 5.92
C CYS A 77 2.05 -15.50 4.73
N ARG A 78 1.62 -14.24 4.81
CA ARG A 78 0.91 -13.56 3.70
C ARG A 78 1.83 -12.88 2.71
N ASP A 79 2.90 -12.27 3.21
CA ASP A 79 3.80 -11.45 2.43
C ASP A 79 5.24 -11.68 2.86
N LEU A 80 6.15 -11.09 2.08
CA LEU A 80 7.58 -11.15 2.31
C LEU A 80 7.96 -10.73 3.74
N HIS A 81 7.39 -9.64 4.25
CA HIS A 81 7.69 -9.18 5.60
C HIS A 81 7.32 -10.22 6.65
N ASP A 82 6.14 -10.84 6.50
CA ASP A 82 5.66 -11.91 7.38
C ASP A 82 6.55 -13.17 7.30
N ILE A 83 7.04 -13.52 6.11
CA ILE A 83 8.01 -14.64 5.94
C ILE A 83 9.32 -14.34 6.66
N LEU A 84 9.89 -13.15 6.49
CA LEU A 84 11.13 -12.77 7.15
C LEU A 84 10.96 -12.71 8.67
N ALA A 85 9.84 -12.17 9.16
CA ALA A 85 9.56 -12.11 10.59
C ALA A 85 9.51 -13.51 11.22
N VAL A 86 8.81 -14.45 10.59
CA VAL A 86 8.78 -15.86 11.05
C VAL A 86 10.18 -16.48 10.98
N ARG A 87 10.92 -16.26 9.89
CA ARG A 87 12.28 -16.79 9.74
C ARG A 87 13.20 -16.28 10.86
N THR A 88 13.17 -14.99 11.13
CA THR A 88 13.94 -14.36 12.21
C THR A 88 13.53 -14.89 13.57
N TRP A 89 12.23 -15.08 13.81
CA TRP A 89 11.74 -15.69 15.05
C TRP A 89 12.28 -17.12 15.22
N CYS A 90 12.20 -17.95 14.17
CA CYS A 90 12.74 -19.31 14.18
C CYS A 90 14.23 -19.34 14.48
N GLN A 91 15.01 -18.44 13.87
CA GLN A 91 16.45 -18.31 14.11
C GLN A 91 16.77 -17.94 15.57
N GLN A 92 16.03 -16.98 16.13
CA GLN A 92 16.23 -16.53 17.51
C GLN A 92 15.91 -17.60 18.56
N HIS A 93 14.98 -18.51 18.24
CA HIS A 93 14.54 -19.56 19.16
C HIS A 93 15.17 -20.93 18.84
N GLU A 94 16.12 -20.98 17.90
CA GLU A 94 16.76 -22.21 17.42
C GLU A 94 15.75 -23.28 16.97
N VAL A 95 14.66 -22.83 16.36
CA VAL A 95 13.59 -23.67 15.81
C VAL A 95 13.79 -23.81 14.30
N LYS A 96 13.76 -25.03 13.79
CA LYS A 96 13.85 -25.28 12.34
C LYS A 96 12.52 -24.96 11.67
N LEU A 97 12.56 -24.39 10.47
CA LEU A 97 11.36 -24.11 9.68
C LEU A 97 11.28 -25.06 8.48
N CYS A 98 10.31 -25.98 8.50
CA CYS A 98 10.06 -26.95 7.43
C CYS A 98 8.74 -26.65 6.71
N VAL A 99 8.79 -26.58 5.38
CA VAL A 99 7.61 -26.47 4.52
C VAL A 99 7.43 -27.80 3.80
N LEU A 100 6.24 -28.39 3.84
CA LEU A 100 6.03 -29.75 3.33
C LEU A 100 5.62 -29.80 1.86
N SER A 101 5.13 -28.70 1.29
CA SER A 101 4.64 -28.64 -0.09
C SER A 101 5.01 -27.33 -0.80
N GLY A 102 5.21 -27.42 -2.11
CA GLY A 102 5.53 -26.30 -3.00
C GLY A 102 7.03 -26.16 -3.28
N ALA A 103 7.42 -25.04 -3.90
CA ALA A 103 8.81 -24.81 -4.36
C ALA A 103 9.87 -24.82 -3.25
N LEU A 104 9.46 -24.70 -1.98
CA LEU A 104 10.33 -24.66 -0.81
C LEU A 104 10.41 -26.00 -0.07
N SER A 105 9.68 -27.04 -0.50
CA SER A 105 9.62 -28.30 0.25
C SER A 105 10.90 -29.14 0.21
N GLY A 106 11.80 -28.85 -0.73
CA GLY A 106 13.13 -29.49 -0.80
C GLY A 106 14.14 -28.93 0.20
N ILE A 107 13.80 -27.89 0.96
CA ILE A 107 14.68 -27.26 1.94
C ILE A 107 14.39 -27.83 3.32
N THR A 108 15.39 -28.46 3.93
CA THR A 108 15.27 -29.12 5.24
C THR A 108 15.15 -28.15 6.41
N ASP A 109 15.66 -26.93 6.28
CA ASP A 109 15.46 -25.86 7.26
C ASP A 109 15.52 -24.49 6.58
N LEU A 110 14.37 -23.85 6.38
CA LEU A 110 14.28 -22.50 5.80
C LEU A 110 14.82 -21.42 6.76
N ALA A 111 14.94 -21.72 8.06
CA ALA A 111 15.51 -20.81 9.04
C ALA A 111 17.04 -20.90 9.10
N ALA A 112 17.66 -21.88 8.44
CA ALA A 112 19.10 -22.02 8.42
C ALA A 112 19.80 -20.74 7.96
N ALA A 113 20.88 -20.42 8.65
CA ALA A 113 21.68 -19.21 8.44
C ALA A 113 22.84 -19.42 7.46
N ASP A 114 22.91 -20.57 6.78
CA ASP A 114 23.92 -20.80 5.75
C ASP A 114 23.67 -19.91 4.52
N ALA A 115 24.77 -19.59 3.82
CA ALA A 115 24.74 -18.66 2.69
C ALA A 115 23.83 -19.14 1.55
N THR A 116 23.79 -20.46 1.30
CA THR A 116 23.01 -21.07 0.22
C THR A 116 21.52 -20.97 0.49
N THR A 117 21.07 -21.39 1.68
CA THR A 117 19.66 -21.29 2.10
C THR A 117 19.23 -19.83 2.13
N THR A 118 20.06 -18.95 2.69
CA THR A 118 19.74 -17.51 2.75
C THR A 118 19.58 -16.92 1.35
N MET A 119 20.47 -17.23 0.40
CA MET A 119 20.35 -16.77 -0.98
C MET A 119 19.07 -17.30 -1.64
N LEU A 120 18.82 -18.60 -1.54
CA LEU A 120 17.68 -19.24 -2.21
C LEU A 120 16.34 -18.74 -1.65
N VAL A 121 16.23 -18.61 -0.33
CA VAL A 121 15.06 -18.01 0.33
C VAL A 121 14.84 -16.58 -0.15
N ASN A 122 15.88 -15.75 -0.16
CA ASN A 122 15.78 -14.35 -0.62
C ASN A 122 15.35 -14.24 -2.08
N VAL A 123 15.88 -15.08 -2.97
CA VAL A 123 15.51 -15.10 -4.39
C VAL A 123 14.03 -15.49 -4.56
N LEU A 124 13.59 -16.58 -3.93
CA LEU A 124 12.20 -17.05 -4.07
C LEU A 124 11.20 -16.07 -3.48
N ILE A 125 11.54 -15.47 -2.34
CA ILE A 125 10.79 -14.38 -1.75
C ILE A 125 10.70 -13.19 -2.71
N SER A 126 11.81 -12.80 -3.34
CA SER A 126 11.86 -11.67 -4.28
C SER A 126 11.00 -11.94 -5.52
N VAL A 127 11.03 -13.16 -6.06
CA VAL A 127 10.16 -13.58 -7.16
C VAL A 127 8.69 -13.51 -6.75
N GLY A 128 8.35 -13.99 -5.56
CA GLY A 128 6.97 -13.91 -5.03
C GLY A 128 6.50 -12.48 -4.76
N GLN A 129 7.41 -11.55 -4.45
CA GLN A 129 7.11 -10.12 -4.36
C GLN A 129 6.88 -9.52 -5.75
N PHE A 130 7.79 -9.78 -6.69
CA PHE A 130 7.67 -9.34 -8.09
C PHE A 130 6.34 -9.76 -8.73
N GLN A 131 5.93 -11.03 -8.57
CA GLN A 131 4.65 -11.50 -9.10
C GLN A 131 3.44 -10.78 -8.51
N ARG A 132 3.47 -10.48 -7.19
CA ARG A 132 2.39 -9.74 -6.53
C ARG A 132 2.32 -8.30 -7.03
N ASP A 133 3.46 -7.66 -7.21
CA ASP A 133 3.53 -6.29 -7.70
C ASP A 133 3.04 -6.20 -9.14
N LEU A 134 3.45 -7.13 -10.01
CA LEU A 134 2.96 -7.22 -11.38
C LEU A 134 1.44 -7.46 -11.44
N GLN A 135 0.90 -8.35 -10.61
CA GLN A 135 -0.55 -8.58 -10.55
C GLN A 135 -1.31 -7.31 -10.11
N ASN A 136 -0.76 -6.56 -9.16
CA ASN A 136 -1.34 -5.29 -8.73
C ASN A 136 -1.28 -4.23 -9.83
N GLU A 137 -0.18 -4.14 -10.56
CA GLU A 137 0.00 -3.24 -11.70
C GLU A 137 -1.04 -3.51 -12.78
N LEU A 138 -1.14 -4.76 -13.26
CA LEU A 138 -2.14 -5.19 -14.24
C LEU A 138 -3.57 -4.92 -13.77
N THR A 139 -3.85 -5.13 -12.48
CA THR A 139 -5.17 -4.82 -11.90
C THR A 139 -5.47 -3.33 -11.96
N ARG A 140 -4.48 -2.47 -11.69
CA ARG A 140 -4.64 -1.01 -11.75
C ARG A 140 -4.83 -0.53 -13.17
N GLU A 141 -4.07 -1.08 -14.12
CA GLU A 141 -4.26 -0.82 -15.56
C GLU A 141 -5.65 -1.23 -16.03
N GLY A 142 -6.11 -2.44 -15.65
CA GLY A 142 -7.45 -2.92 -15.95
C GLY A 142 -8.55 -2.03 -15.36
N LEU A 143 -8.38 -1.57 -14.11
CA LEU A 143 -9.30 -0.63 -13.48
C LEU A 143 -9.29 0.74 -14.18
N ALA A 144 -8.12 1.25 -14.57
CA ALA A 144 -7.99 2.51 -15.30
C ALA A 144 -8.68 2.43 -16.67
N ALA A 145 -8.47 1.35 -17.42
CA ALA A 145 -9.15 1.08 -18.68
C ALA A 145 -10.67 0.94 -18.49
N ALA A 146 -11.12 0.25 -17.43
CA ALA A 146 -12.54 0.13 -17.10
C ALA A 146 -13.16 1.51 -16.78
N TRP A 147 -12.47 2.36 -16.00
CA TRP A 147 -12.93 3.71 -15.69
C TRP A 147 -12.96 4.63 -16.91
N ALA A 148 -11.97 4.52 -17.82
CA ALA A 148 -11.98 5.23 -19.09
C ALA A 148 -13.20 4.83 -19.96
N ASN A 149 -13.60 3.57 -19.89
CA ASN A 149 -14.81 3.04 -20.53
C ASN A 149 -16.10 3.29 -19.74
N GLY A 150 -16.06 4.13 -18.69
CA GLY A 150 -17.24 4.54 -17.93
C GLY A 150 -17.71 3.55 -16.85
N ALA A 151 -16.95 2.49 -16.57
CA ALA A 151 -17.25 1.60 -15.46
C ALA A 151 -17.15 2.36 -14.13
N LYS A 152 -18.15 2.19 -13.27
CA LYS A 152 -18.18 2.82 -11.93
C LYS A 152 -17.72 1.81 -10.89
N SER A 153 -16.67 2.14 -10.16
CA SER A 153 -16.22 1.36 -9.01
C SER A 153 -17.14 1.57 -7.80
N GLY A 154 -17.24 0.56 -6.94
CA GLY A 154 -17.96 0.61 -5.67
C GLY A 154 -19.30 -0.14 -5.65
N ARG A 155 -19.88 -0.24 -4.44
CA ARG A 155 -21.19 -0.88 -4.22
C ARG A 155 -22.26 -0.08 -4.96
N ARG A 156 -23.08 -0.76 -5.77
CA ARG A 156 -24.25 -0.13 -6.43
C ARG A 156 -25.11 0.58 -5.38
N PRO A 157 -25.60 1.81 -5.65
CA PRO A 157 -26.46 2.52 -4.70
C PRO A 157 -27.66 1.65 -4.31
N GLN A 158 -28.02 1.61 -3.03
CA GLN A 158 -29.14 0.78 -2.53
C GLN A 158 -30.46 1.08 -3.25
N VAL A 159 -30.70 2.35 -3.62
CA VAL A 159 -31.88 2.77 -4.39
C VAL A 159 -31.94 2.09 -5.78
N ALA A 160 -30.78 1.87 -6.41
CA ALA A 160 -30.67 1.15 -7.68
C ALA A 160 -30.83 -0.36 -7.52
N GLN A 161 -30.48 -0.91 -6.35
CA GLN A 161 -30.73 -2.32 -6.03
C GLN A 161 -32.22 -2.59 -5.82
N LEU A 162 -32.96 -1.62 -5.27
CA LEU A 162 -34.40 -1.70 -5.06
C LEU A 162 -35.24 -1.38 -6.31
N GLY A 163 -34.62 -0.93 -7.40
CA GLY A 163 -35.33 -0.55 -8.64
C GLY A 163 -36.15 0.74 -8.56
N VAL A 164 -36.14 1.46 -7.43
CA VAL A 164 -36.99 2.63 -7.17
C VAL A 164 -36.35 3.97 -7.58
N VAL A 165 -35.34 3.94 -8.43
CA VAL A 165 -34.57 5.14 -8.81
C VAL A 165 -35.45 6.16 -9.52
N ASP A 166 -36.29 5.72 -10.45
CA ASP A 166 -37.13 6.63 -11.24
C ASP A 166 -38.23 7.27 -10.40
N ASP A 167 -38.85 6.51 -9.50
CA ASP A 167 -39.86 7.01 -8.56
C ASP A 167 -39.28 8.05 -7.60
N VAL A 168 -38.10 7.76 -7.01
CA VAL A 168 -37.39 8.69 -6.13
C VAL A 168 -37.03 9.97 -6.88
N ARG A 169 -36.56 9.88 -8.13
CA ARG A 169 -36.22 11.05 -8.95
C ARG A 169 -37.45 11.86 -9.34
N LYS A 170 -38.56 11.21 -9.69
CA LYS A 170 -39.83 11.88 -10.01
C LYS A 170 -40.38 12.61 -8.79
N ALA A 171 -40.45 11.94 -7.64
CA ALA A 171 -40.94 12.51 -6.39
C ALA A 171 -40.07 13.68 -5.90
N PHE A 172 -38.75 13.58 -6.09
CA PHE A 172 -37.83 14.68 -5.78
C PHE A 172 -38.08 15.92 -6.65
N ARG A 173 -38.31 15.75 -7.96
CA ARG A 173 -38.67 16.86 -8.87
C ARG A 173 -40.00 17.51 -8.51
N THR A 174 -40.95 16.75 -7.96
CA THR A 174 -42.22 17.29 -7.46
C THR A 174 -42.12 17.93 -6.07
N GLY A 175 -40.90 18.05 -5.51
CA GLY A 175 -40.64 18.77 -4.26
C GLY A 175 -40.52 17.92 -3.00
N ALA A 176 -40.49 16.58 -3.11
CA ALA A 176 -40.32 15.73 -1.93
C ALA A 176 -38.92 15.89 -1.32
N SER A 177 -38.86 16.00 0.02
CA SER A 177 -37.58 16.13 0.72
C SER A 177 -36.79 14.82 0.74
N ILE A 178 -35.45 14.91 0.76
CA ILE A 178 -34.54 13.76 0.89
C ILE A 178 -34.89 12.90 2.12
N ALA A 179 -35.31 13.52 3.22
CA ALA A 179 -35.67 12.84 4.45
C ALA A 179 -37.00 12.07 4.32
N ALA A 180 -37.97 12.57 3.56
CA ALA A 180 -39.23 11.88 3.31
C ALA A 180 -39.00 10.65 2.43
N LEU A 181 -38.25 10.80 1.33
CA LEU A 181 -37.92 9.71 0.41
C LEU A 181 -37.10 8.59 1.07
N ALA A 182 -36.18 8.96 1.96
CA ALA A 182 -35.39 7.99 2.72
C ALA A 182 -36.26 7.10 3.61
N ARG A 183 -37.27 7.69 4.28
CA ARG A 183 -38.22 6.94 5.12
C ARG A 183 -39.16 6.09 4.28
N GLN A 184 -39.70 6.65 3.20
CA GLN A 184 -40.65 5.96 2.31
C GLN A 184 -40.05 4.67 1.72
N HIS A 185 -38.78 4.71 1.33
CA HIS A 185 -38.10 3.56 0.71
C HIS A 185 -37.22 2.77 1.68
N SER A 186 -37.26 3.06 2.99
CA SER A 186 -36.44 2.40 4.01
C SER A 186 -34.93 2.35 3.67
N VAL A 187 -34.41 3.44 3.11
CA VAL A 187 -32.98 3.59 2.73
C VAL A 187 -32.34 4.75 3.47
N SER A 188 -31.00 4.73 3.57
CA SER A 188 -30.28 5.87 4.17
C SER A 188 -30.46 7.15 3.34
N ARG A 189 -30.43 8.31 4.01
CA ARG A 189 -30.44 9.63 3.34
C ARG A 189 -29.30 9.76 2.32
N GLY A 190 -28.15 9.13 2.58
CA GLY A 190 -27.01 9.08 1.67
C GLY A 190 -27.30 8.31 0.37
N ALA A 191 -28.11 7.26 0.44
CA ALA A 191 -28.53 6.51 -0.75
C ALA A 191 -29.46 7.36 -1.63
N ILE A 192 -30.43 8.06 -1.05
CA ILE A 192 -31.29 9.01 -1.78
C ILE A 192 -30.44 10.15 -2.37
N ARG A 193 -29.54 10.75 -1.59
CA ARG A 193 -28.67 11.84 -2.04
C ARG A 193 -27.77 11.42 -3.21
N THR A 194 -27.32 10.17 -3.23
CA THR A 194 -26.57 9.59 -4.36
C THR A 194 -27.47 9.39 -5.58
N ALA A 195 -28.73 8.98 -5.40
CA ALA A 195 -29.69 8.75 -6.49
C ALA A 195 -30.19 10.04 -7.15
N VAL A 196 -30.31 11.14 -6.40
CA VAL A 196 -30.72 12.47 -6.91
C VAL A 196 -29.54 13.45 -7.03
N ALA A 197 -28.30 12.95 -7.01
CA ALA A 197 -27.09 13.76 -6.92
C ALA A 197 -26.95 14.81 -8.04
N ASP A 198 -27.54 14.52 -9.22
CA ASP A 198 -27.57 15.39 -10.39
C ASP A 198 -28.72 16.41 -10.38
N LEU A 199 -29.70 16.26 -9.49
CA LEU A 199 -30.88 17.14 -9.37
C LEU A 199 -30.76 18.15 -8.22
N LEU A 200 -29.69 18.12 -7.42
CA LEU A 200 -29.51 19.00 -6.25
C LEU A 200 -29.03 20.41 -6.65
N PRO A 201 -29.65 21.49 -6.14
CA PRO A 201 -29.41 22.87 -6.59
C PRO A 201 -28.06 23.47 -6.20
N ASN A 202 -27.32 22.86 -5.25
CA ASN A 202 -26.01 23.34 -4.78
C ASN A 202 -24.96 22.24 -4.89
N ARG A 203 -24.60 21.87 -6.11
CA ARG A 203 -23.27 21.31 -6.34
C ARG A 203 -22.31 22.50 -6.53
N PRO A 204 -21.17 22.61 -5.83
CA PRO A 204 -20.06 23.27 -6.50
C PRO A 204 -19.88 22.50 -7.80
N GLN A 205 -20.10 23.16 -8.94
CA GLN A 205 -19.78 22.56 -10.23
C GLN A 205 -18.37 22.00 -10.06
N ARG A 206 -18.18 20.68 -10.24
CA ARG A 206 -16.84 20.22 -10.54
C ARG A 206 -16.48 21.04 -11.77
N PRO A 207 -15.41 21.86 -11.74
CA PRO A 207 -15.12 22.73 -12.85
C PRO A 207 -15.28 21.90 -14.13
N MET A 208 -16.17 22.33 -15.03
CA MET A 208 -16.01 21.95 -16.42
C MET A 208 -14.53 22.14 -16.73
N ALA A 209 -13.93 21.22 -17.48
CA ALA A 209 -12.58 21.44 -17.98
C ALA A 209 -12.59 22.71 -18.83
N THR A 210 -12.41 23.86 -18.19
CA THR A 210 -11.88 25.05 -18.81
C THR A 210 -10.47 24.68 -19.25
N PRO A 211 -10.05 25.08 -20.46
CA PRO A 211 -8.72 24.75 -20.92
C PRO A 211 -7.73 25.40 -19.96
N GLU A 212 -6.79 24.59 -19.47
CA GLU A 212 -5.53 25.05 -18.88
C GLU A 212 -5.65 25.94 -17.62
N THR A 213 -6.30 25.45 -16.56
CA THR A 213 -5.86 25.89 -15.22
C THR A 213 -4.55 25.18 -14.92
N GLU A 214 -3.43 25.89 -15.07
CA GLU A 214 -2.08 25.37 -14.81
C GLU A 214 -2.04 24.65 -13.45
N LEU A 215 -1.83 23.34 -13.49
CA LEU A 215 -1.92 22.47 -12.32
C LEU A 215 -0.77 22.75 -11.37
N VAL A 216 -1.01 23.52 -10.31
CA VAL A 216 -0.01 23.77 -9.26
C VAL A 216 0.39 22.48 -8.53
N ILE A 217 1.68 22.34 -8.21
CA ILE A 217 2.29 21.29 -7.41
C ILE A 217 2.92 21.90 -6.15
N VAL A 218 3.09 21.09 -5.11
CA VAL A 218 3.80 21.49 -3.88
C VAL A 218 5.14 20.75 -3.84
N VAL A 219 6.24 21.49 -3.82
CA VAL A 219 7.59 20.91 -3.73
C VAL A 219 8.31 21.46 -2.51
N GLU A 220 8.92 20.56 -1.74
CA GLU A 220 9.74 20.92 -0.58
C GLU A 220 11.14 21.36 -1.04
N MET A 221 11.39 22.66 -1.05
CA MET A 221 12.67 23.28 -1.42
C MET A 221 13.63 23.36 -0.22
N PRO A 222 14.91 22.95 -0.35
CA PRO A 222 15.92 23.15 0.68
C PRO A 222 16.15 24.63 1.01
N GLY A 223 16.34 24.97 2.30
CA GLY A 223 16.50 26.36 2.73
C GLY A 223 17.67 27.11 2.10
N LYS A 224 18.75 26.41 1.74
CA LYS A 224 19.88 26.98 0.99
C LYS A 224 19.47 27.49 -0.40
N ILE A 225 18.67 26.70 -1.13
CA ILE A 225 18.13 27.07 -2.45
C ILE A 225 17.20 28.28 -2.28
N ALA A 226 16.29 28.22 -1.29
CA ALA A 226 15.36 29.32 -1.03
C ALA A 226 16.06 30.63 -0.66
N ARG A 227 17.19 30.58 0.08
CA ARG A 227 17.99 31.76 0.42
C ARG A 227 18.64 32.37 -0.82
N HIS A 228 19.34 31.55 -1.60
CA HIS A 228 19.99 31.97 -2.83
C HIS A 228 19.01 32.61 -3.83
N LEU A 229 17.82 32.01 -4.00
CA LEU A 229 16.80 32.53 -4.90
C LEU A 229 16.15 33.84 -4.43
N ARG A 230 16.08 34.09 -3.11
CA ARG A 230 15.59 35.36 -2.56
C ARG A 230 16.58 36.51 -2.74
N GLU A 231 17.86 36.19 -2.85
CA GLU A 231 18.95 37.16 -3.08
C GLU A 231 19.21 37.39 -4.58
N ASN A 232 18.64 36.55 -5.47
CA ASN A 232 18.82 36.64 -6.91
C ASN A 232 17.88 37.67 -7.54
N ALA A 233 18.44 38.79 -8.01
CA ALA A 233 17.70 39.89 -8.64
C ALA A 233 17.11 39.53 -10.03
N GLY A 234 17.53 38.42 -10.64
CA GLY A 234 17.11 37.99 -11.98
C GLY A 234 15.82 37.15 -12.03
N LEU A 235 15.14 36.91 -10.90
CA LEU A 235 13.85 36.18 -10.90
C LEU A 235 12.71 37.04 -11.47
N GLY A 236 11.82 36.41 -12.24
CA GLY A 236 10.56 37.00 -12.68
C GLY A 236 9.55 37.18 -11.55
N ASP A 237 8.48 37.93 -11.82
CA ASP A 237 7.50 38.32 -10.80
C ASP A 237 6.69 37.12 -10.26
N VAL A 238 6.44 36.13 -11.11
CA VAL A 238 5.69 34.91 -10.74
C VAL A 238 6.52 34.02 -9.80
N GLU A 239 7.81 33.86 -10.06
CA GLU A 239 8.75 33.12 -9.21
C GLU A 239 8.91 33.80 -7.84
N ARG A 240 9.01 35.14 -7.82
CA ARG A 240 9.09 35.93 -6.59
C ARG A 240 7.83 35.77 -5.75
N GLN A 241 6.66 35.86 -6.37
CA GLN A 241 5.38 35.69 -5.69
C GLN A 241 5.25 34.28 -5.09
N ALA A 242 5.65 33.24 -5.83
CA ALA A 242 5.66 31.87 -5.33
C ALA A 242 6.57 31.69 -4.09
N LEU A 243 7.75 32.32 -4.08
CA LEU A 243 8.68 32.28 -2.93
C LEU A 243 8.21 33.09 -1.72
N GLN A 244 7.45 34.17 -1.94
CA GLN A 244 6.84 34.98 -0.88
C GLN A 244 5.67 34.26 -0.20
N GLN A 245 4.84 33.57 -0.97
CA GLN A 245 3.71 32.79 -0.48
C GLN A 245 4.13 31.44 0.12
N ALA A 246 5.39 31.04 -0.05
CA ALA A 246 5.88 29.75 0.37
C ALA A 246 5.97 29.60 1.90
N ARG A 247 5.59 28.42 2.40
CA ARG A 247 5.56 28.13 3.84
C ARG A 247 6.88 27.54 4.31
N THR A 248 7.54 28.21 5.26
CA THR A 248 8.79 27.70 5.87
C THR A 248 8.49 26.62 6.91
N VAL A 249 9.23 25.52 6.88
CA VAL A 249 9.16 24.41 7.83
C VAL A 249 10.55 24.19 8.43
N ARG A 250 10.65 24.29 9.76
CA ARG A 250 11.92 24.10 10.49
C ARG A 250 12.13 22.61 10.80
N ARG A 251 13.35 22.10 10.57
CA ARG A 251 13.77 20.74 10.91
C ARG A 251 15.17 20.80 11.54
N GLY A 252 15.26 20.66 12.86
CA GLY A 252 16.54 20.74 13.59
C GLY A 252 17.28 22.06 13.35
N GLN A 253 18.58 22.00 13.06
CA GLN A 253 19.43 23.17 12.74
C GLN A 253 19.19 23.76 11.33
N GLY A 254 18.23 23.23 10.56
CA GLY A 254 17.92 23.67 9.19
C GLY A 254 16.45 24.02 8.97
N TYR A 255 16.13 24.53 7.78
CA TYR A 255 14.76 24.75 7.31
C TYR A 255 14.59 24.34 5.86
N SER A 256 13.37 23.97 5.50
CA SER A 256 12.90 23.81 4.13
C SER A 256 11.68 24.69 3.88
N VAL A 257 11.35 24.91 2.62
CA VAL A 257 10.29 25.81 2.18
C VAL A 257 9.35 25.04 1.27
N HIS A 258 8.07 24.97 1.61
CA HIS A 258 7.04 24.40 0.73
C HIS A 258 6.58 25.47 -0.24
N VAL A 259 6.99 25.33 -1.49
CA VAL A 259 6.58 26.23 -2.58
C VAL A 259 5.42 25.56 -3.31
N THR A 260 4.31 26.29 -3.47
CA THR A 260 3.12 25.83 -4.22
C THR A 260 3.06 26.64 -5.50
N ALA A 261 3.44 26.05 -6.63
CA ALA A 261 3.49 26.73 -7.92
C ALA A 261 3.33 25.76 -9.09
N THR A 262 3.22 26.27 -10.31
CA THR A 262 3.14 25.43 -11.50
C THR A 262 4.49 24.74 -11.77
N PRO A 263 4.51 23.57 -12.46
CA PRO A 263 5.76 22.88 -12.80
C PRO A 263 6.75 23.79 -13.53
N GLN A 264 6.26 24.66 -14.41
CA GLN A 264 7.04 25.65 -15.15
C GLN A 264 7.76 26.62 -14.21
N VAL A 265 7.03 27.16 -13.22
CA VAL A 265 7.62 28.06 -12.20
C VAL A 265 8.66 27.32 -11.36
N HIS A 266 8.41 26.06 -11.01
CA HIS A 266 9.42 25.28 -10.29
C HIS A 266 10.68 24.96 -11.12
N GLN A 267 10.53 24.72 -12.43
CA GLN A 267 11.66 24.56 -13.35
C GLN A 267 12.45 25.87 -13.50
N ALA A 268 11.76 27.01 -13.60
CA ALA A 268 12.40 28.33 -13.64
C ALA A 268 13.19 28.61 -12.34
N LEU A 269 12.62 28.29 -11.18
CA LEU A 269 13.30 28.39 -9.87
C LEU A 269 14.53 27.46 -9.79
N LEU A 270 14.46 26.25 -10.34
CA LEU A 270 15.61 25.33 -10.38
C LEU A 270 16.71 25.87 -11.30
N HIS A 271 16.35 26.35 -12.49
CA HIS A 271 17.29 26.95 -13.43
C HIS A 271 17.97 28.20 -12.85
N ALA A 272 17.21 29.07 -12.19
CA ALA A 272 17.73 30.25 -11.49
C ALA A 272 18.66 29.92 -10.31
N ALA A 273 18.60 28.68 -9.79
CA ALA A 273 19.51 28.18 -8.76
C ALA A 273 20.76 27.48 -9.35
N GLY A 274 20.94 27.49 -10.68
CA GLY A 274 22.02 26.78 -11.37
C GLY A 274 23.43 27.16 -10.92
N ALA A 275 23.64 28.37 -10.40
CA ALA A 275 24.91 28.80 -9.81
C ALA A 275 25.35 27.91 -8.63
N LEU A 276 24.39 27.32 -7.90
CA LEU A 276 24.67 26.37 -6.82
C LEU A 276 25.09 24.98 -7.30
N ASN A 277 25.10 24.74 -8.62
CA ASN A 277 25.56 23.52 -9.28
C ASN A 277 26.78 23.75 -10.19
N ALA A 278 27.32 24.97 -10.22
CA ALA A 278 28.47 25.33 -11.06
C ALA A 278 29.80 24.80 -10.50
N GLU A 279 30.81 24.74 -11.38
CA GLU A 279 32.20 24.44 -11.00
C GLU A 279 32.73 25.56 -10.07
N GLY A 280 33.01 25.21 -8.81
CA GLY A 280 33.41 26.15 -7.76
C GLY A 280 32.40 26.32 -6.62
N ALA A 281 31.18 25.79 -6.74
CA ALA A 281 30.21 25.78 -5.63
C ALA A 281 30.58 24.74 -4.56
N SER A 282 30.13 24.96 -3.32
CA SER A 282 30.45 24.04 -2.21
C SER A 282 29.73 22.69 -2.36
N SER A 283 30.29 21.63 -1.77
CA SER A 283 29.65 20.30 -1.75
C SER A 283 28.23 20.32 -1.16
N ALA A 284 27.96 21.23 -0.23
CA ALA A 284 26.66 21.42 0.37
C ALA A 284 25.67 22.16 -0.55
N ASP A 285 26.15 22.95 -1.51
CA ASP A 285 25.33 23.65 -2.50
C ASP A 285 24.94 22.70 -3.64
N HIS A 286 25.90 21.90 -4.13
CA HIS A 286 25.63 20.81 -5.07
C HIS A 286 24.60 19.82 -4.51
N LYS A 287 24.73 19.46 -3.23
CA LYS A 287 23.76 18.59 -2.54
C LYS A 287 22.38 19.22 -2.45
N ALA A 288 22.28 20.52 -2.14
CA ALA A 288 21.00 21.21 -2.03
C ALA A 288 20.30 21.31 -3.40
N TYR A 289 21.06 21.60 -4.46
CA TYR A 289 20.55 21.66 -5.83
C TYR A 289 20.02 20.29 -6.29
N ARG A 290 20.81 19.23 -6.09
CA ARG A 290 20.41 17.85 -6.44
C ARG A 290 19.14 17.42 -5.71
N ILE A 291 19.04 17.68 -4.41
CA ILE A 291 17.85 17.35 -3.61
C ILE A 291 16.61 18.06 -4.15
N TYR A 292 16.73 19.33 -4.55
CA TYR A 292 15.60 20.07 -5.10
C TYR A 292 15.17 19.50 -6.47
N GLN A 293 16.13 19.19 -7.34
CA GLN A 293 15.89 18.54 -8.64
C GLN A 293 15.24 17.16 -8.50
N GLU A 294 15.72 16.32 -7.58
CA GLU A 294 15.14 14.99 -7.31
C GLU A 294 13.69 15.10 -6.82
N ARG A 295 13.41 16.04 -5.92
CA ARG A 295 12.05 16.27 -5.40
C ARG A 295 11.10 16.78 -6.47
N LEU A 296 11.57 17.66 -7.36
CA LEU A 296 10.81 18.12 -8.52
C LEU A 296 10.46 16.94 -9.43
N ASN A 297 11.46 16.15 -9.83
CA ASN A 297 11.29 15.00 -10.72
C ASN A 297 10.34 13.97 -10.11
N LYS A 298 10.48 13.66 -8.82
CA LYS A 298 9.59 12.73 -8.12
C LYS A 298 8.14 13.22 -8.06
N THR A 299 7.94 14.52 -7.82
CA THR A 299 6.60 15.12 -7.75
C THR A 299 5.93 15.18 -9.13
N ALA A 300 6.72 15.38 -10.19
CA ALA A 300 6.25 15.27 -11.57
C ALA A 300 5.88 13.82 -11.95
N LEU A 301 6.71 12.84 -11.61
CA LEU A 301 6.50 11.41 -11.88
C LEU A 301 5.29 10.83 -11.13
N CYS A 302 5.11 11.17 -9.85
CA CYS A 302 3.94 10.76 -9.05
C CYS A 302 2.60 11.23 -9.64
N ARG A 303 2.60 12.25 -10.50
CA ARG A 303 1.38 12.83 -11.09
C ARG A 303 1.06 12.30 -12.49
N ILE A 304 2.06 11.79 -13.22
CA ILE A 304 1.89 11.15 -14.53
C ILE A 304 1.40 9.69 -14.39
N GLY A 305 1.33 9.15 -13.17
CA GLY A 305 0.98 7.74 -12.94
C GLY A 305 2.11 6.78 -13.32
N LEU A 306 3.28 7.30 -13.68
CA LEU A 306 4.52 6.57 -13.91
C LEU A 306 5.46 6.86 -12.74
N GLY A 307 5.18 6.23 -11.61
CA GLY A 307 5.98 6.33 -10.40
C GLY A 307 5.82 5.05 -9.60
N SER A 308 6.77 4.15 -9.81
CA SER A 308 6.97 2.81 -9.26
C SER A 308 6.65 2.66 -7.77
#